data_AF-A0A538PEP1-F1
#
_entry.id   AF-A0A538PEP1-F1
#
_cell.length_a   1.000
_cell.length_b   1.000
_cell.length_c   1.000
_cell.angle_alpha   90.00
_cell.angle_beta   90.00
_cell.angle_gamma   90.00
#
_symmetry.space_group_name_H-M   'P 1'
#
loop_
_entity.id
_entity.type
_entity.pdbx_description
1 polymer ?
#
loop_
_entity_poly.entity_id
_entity_poly.type
_entity_poly.pdbx_seq_one_letter_code
_entity_poly.pdbx_strand_id
1 'polypeptide(L)'
;MSAWSGGQEGSRAEVLQHDKGFEAEIFVPVWTSQLFVSDWLQSGAYPFTATVTPQERNWQVTVENHLDRELKDLRLVVRDRIYTLGNLPPKKVSSLVLEQTGALLSEVVQQNSGQFMTAAQSRQHAFGDNASRLLELNPANLAVVSFISRTLNAGPNPRGFVCPSGLELGAVLDHGDAVLLAWDPGHAPGNSSMNRFKTVRSRRDTLLRLAVPIGRSKP
;
A
#
# COMPACT_ATOMS: atom_id res chain seq x y z
N MET A 1 33.27 22.62 21.69
CA MET A 1 31.96 22.21 22.24
C MET A 1 30.91 22.51 21.18
N SER A 2 30.42 21.48 20.50
CA SER A 2 29.49 21.59 19.38
C SER A 2 28.05 21.63 19.90
N ALA A 3 27.38 22.77 19.72
CA ALA A 3 25.94 22.90 19.93
C ALA A 3 25.21 22.30 18.73
N TRP A 4 24.36 21.30 18.99
CA TRP A 4 23.39 20.79 18.04
C TRP A 4 22.11 21.63 18.22
N SER A 5 21.84 22.57 17.31
CA SER A 5 20.52 23.17 17.22
C SER A 5 19.65 22.32 16.28
N GLY A 6 18.72 21.57 16.87
CA GLY A 6 17.59 21.00 16.15
C GLY A 6 16.50 22.05 16.08
N GLY A 7 16.17 22.51 14.89
CA GLY A 7 15.04 23.44 14.66
C GLY A 7 13.74 22.79 15.13
N GLN A 8 13.19 23.32 16.22
CA GLN A 8 11.89 22.94 16.75
C GLN A 8 10.83 23.83 16.10
N GLU A 9 10.08 23.29 15.13
CA GLU A 9 8.83 23.92 14.73
C GLU A 9 7.79 23.62 15.81
N GLY A 10 7.56 24.60 16.68
CA GLY A 10 6.66 24.49 17.82
C GLY A 10 5.21 24.40 17.36
N SER A 11 4.63 23.21 17.38
CA SER A 11 3.18 23.08 17.58
C SER A 11 2.84 23.81 18.88
N ARG A 12 1.94 24.81 18.85
CA ARG A 12 1.53 25.64 20.00
C ARG A 12 1.51 24.81 21.30
N ALA A 13 2.48 25.09 22.16
CA ALA A 13 2.57 24.57 23.50
C ALA A 13 2.63 25.78 24.42
N GLU A 14 1.62 25.95 25.26
CA GLU A 14 1.67 26.89 26.38
C GLU A 14 2.12 26.12 27.61
N VAL A 15 3.20 26.57 28.24
CA VAL A 15 3.70 26.00 29.49
C VAL A 15 3.71 27.12 30.52
N LEU A 16 2.83 27.01 31.50
CA LEU A 16 2.73 27.87 32.66
C LEU A 16 3.49 27.22 33.82
N GLN A 17 4.57 27.86 34.26
CA GLN A 17 5.30 27.45 35.45
C GLN A 17 4.69 28.13 36.68
N HIS A 18 4.32 27.32 37.67
CA HIS A 18 3.80 27.77 38.97
C HIS A 18 4.84 27.52 40.06
N ASP A 19 4.71 28.17 41.22
CA ASP A 19 5.62 27.99 42.38
C ASP A 19 5.74 26.53 42.84
N LYS A 20 4.74 25.69 42.53
CA LYS A 20 4.77 24.23 42.71
C LYS A 20 4.31 23.51 41.46
N GLY A 21 5.12 23.55 40.41
CA GLY A 21 5.01 22.65 39.26
C GLY A 21 4.78 23.38 37.94
N PHE A 22 4.32 22.63 36.95
CA PHE A 22 4.10 23.12 35.59
C PHE A 22 2.72 22.67 35.12
N GLU A 23 2.02 23.57 34.47
CA GLU A 23 0.79 23.32 33.73
C GLU A 23 1.12 23.52 32.24
N ALA A 24 0.91 22.50 31.43
CA ALA A 24 1.24 22.55 30.01
C ALA A 24 0.02 22.20 29.16
N GLU A 25 -0.40 23.12 28.30
CA GLU A 25 -1.38 22.90 27.26
C GLU A 25 -0.64 22.69 25.93
N ILE A 26 -0.68 21.46 25.42
CA ILE A 26 0.04 21.07 24.21
C ILE A 26 -0.98 20.61 23.18
N PHE A 27 -0.97 21.22 22.00
CA PHE A 27 -1.74 20.71 20.86
C PHE A 27 -1.10 19.43 20.32
N VAL A 28 -1.71 18.28 20.63
CA VAL A 28 -1.28 16.97 20.09
C VAL A 28 -2.21 16.58 18.95
N PRO A 29 -1.77 16.67 17.67
CA PRO A 29 -2.58 16.19 16.57
C PRO A 29 -2.61 14.66 16.60
N VAL A 30 -3.76 14.07 16.91
CA VAL A 30 -3.99 12.62 16.84
C VAL A 30 -4.26 12.25 15.39
N TRP A 31 -3.35 11.48 14.78
CA TRP A 31 -3.53 10.91 13.46
C TRP A 31 -3.74 9.40 13.57
N THR A 32 -4.93 8.92 13.18
CA THR A 32 -5.21 7.50 13.06
C THR A 32 -5.18 7.11 11.59
N SER A 33 -4.14 6.38 11.14
CA SER A 33 -4.14 5.70 9.85
C SER A 33 -4.70 4.30 10.07
N GLN A 34 -5.95 4.08 9.67
CA GLN A 34 -6.53 2.74 9.67
C GLN A 34 -6.35 2.14 8.27
N LEU A 35 -5.51 1.11 8.16
CA LEU A 35 -5.44 0.28 6.96
C LEU A 35 -6.45 -0.85 7.13
N PHE A 36 -7.49 -0.84 6.32
CA PHE A 36 -8.46 -1.93 6.28
C PHE A 36 -8.05 -2.90 5.19
N VAL A 37 -7.89 -4.17 5.58
CA VAL A 37 -7.67 -5.27 4.68
C VAL A 37 -8.93 -6.11 4.77
N SER A 38 -9.70 -6.11 3.69
CA SER A 38 -10.93 -6.88 3.59
C SER A 38 -10.84 -7.79 2.40
N ASP A 39 -11.10 -9.07 2.64
CA ASP A 39 -11.47 -10.00 1.59
C ASP A 39 -13.00 -9.98 1.44
N TRP A 40 -13.47 -10.21 0.22
CA TRP A 40 -14.90 -10.25 -0.06
C TRP A 40 -15.51 -11.48 0.63
N LEU A 41 -16.34 -11.26 1.65
CA LEU A 41 -17.01 -12.33 2.40
C LEU A 41 -18.10 -13.03 1.58
N GLN A 42 -18.65 -12.35 0.57
CA GLN A 42 -19.66 -12.88 -0.35
C GLN A 42 -19.21 -12.63 -1.79
N SER A 43 -19.51 -13.58 -2.68
CA SER A 43 -19.23 -13.48 -4.11
C SER A 43 -20.02 -12.31 -4.71
N GLY A 44 -19.38 -11.16 -4.84
CA GLY A 44 -19.88 -9.99 -5.57
C GLY A 44 -19.19 -9.85 -6.93
N ALA A 45 -19.79 -9.05 -7.82
CA ALA A 45 -19.10 -8.66 -9.05
C ALA A 45 -17.84 -7.88 -8.69
N TYR A 46 -16.67 -8.37 -9.12
CA TYR A 46 -15.41 -7.70 -8.83
C TYR A 46 -15.34 -6.37 -9.62
N PRO A 47 -14.76 -5.29 -9.06
CA PRO A 47 -14.70 -3.98 -9.74
C PRO A 47 -13.93 -3.96 -11.06
N PHE A 48 -13.12 -4.98 -11.32
CA PHE A 48 -12.41 -5.20 -12.57
C PHE A 48 -12.17 -6.69 -12.78
N THR A 49 -11.93 -7.11 -14.01
CA THR A 49 -11.54 -8.48 -14.34
C THR A 49 -10.23 -8.47 -15.10
N ALA A 50 -9.52 -9.60 -15.09
CA ALA A 50 -8.31 -9.73 -15.87
C ALA A 50 -8.06 -11.16 -16.33
N THR A 51 -7.34 -11.28 -17.43
CA THR A 51 -6.76 -12.52 -17.93
C THR A 51 -5.28 -12.30 -18.19
N VAL A 52 -4.47 -13.30 -17.84
CA VAL A 52 -3.02 -13.29 -18.07
C VAL A 52 -2.66 -14.58 -18.78
N THR A 53 -2.10 -14.48 -19.97
CA THR A 53 -1.65 -15.62 -20.77
C THR A 53 -0.18 -15.48 -21.15
N PRO A 54 0.62 -16.54 -20.98
CA PRO A 54 1.99 -16.56 -21.47
C PRO A 54 2.01 -16.66 -23.00
N GLN A 55 2.89 -15.89 -23.63
CA GLN A 55 3.22 -15.97 -25.06
C GLN A 55 4.75 -16.01 -25.20
N GLU A 56 5.38 -17.16 -25.38
CA GLU A 56 6.85 -17.31 -25.49
C GLU A 56 7.67 -16.40 -24.53
N ARG A 57 8.06 -15.19 -24.98
CA ARG A 57 8.84 -14.18 -24.24
C ARG A 57 8.03 -13.05 -23.62
N ASN A 58 6.72 -13.07 -23.78
CA ASN A 58 5.78 -12.02 -23.40
C ASN A 58 4.66 -12.57 -22.50
N TRP A 59 3.95 -11.64 -21.88
CA TRP A 59 2.64 -11.82 -21.27
C TRP A 59 1.62 -11.07 -22.09
N GLN A 60 0.55 -11.74 -22.50
CA GLN A 60 -0.65 -11.08 -22.95
C GLN A 60 -1.57 -10.90 -21.75
N VAL A 61 -1.96 -9.65 -21.50
CA VAL A 61 -2.76 -9.26 -20.35
C VAL A 61 -3.97 -8.49 -20.85
N THR A 62 -5.16 -8.97 -20.55
CA THR A 62 -6.40 -8.22 -20.81
C THR A 62 -7.00 -7.85 -19.48
N VAL A 63 -7.33 -6.57 -19.30
CA VAL A 63 -7.96 -6.04 -18.08
C VAL A 63 -9.20 -5.26 -18.47
N GLU A 64 -10.30 -5.48 -17.76
CA GLU A 64 -11.55 -4.74 -17.94
C GLU A 64 -11.91 -4.04 -16.64
N ASN A 65 -12.15 -2.74 -16.71
CA ASN A 65 -12.66 -1.95 -15.59
C ASN A 65 -14.19 -1.89 -15.66
N HIS A 66 -14.87 -2.33 -14.60
CA HIS A 66 -16.33 -2.34 -14.51
C HIS A 66 -16.89 -1.09 -13.84
N LEU A 67 -16.02 -0.23 -13.30
CA LEU A 67 -16.39 1.00 -12.60
C LEU A 67 -16.64 2.17 -13.56
N ASP A 68 -17.46 3.11 -13.10
CA ASP A 68 -17.69 4.43 -13.72
C ASP A 68 -16.53 5.42 -13.54
N ARG A 69 -15.38 4.96 -13.04
CA ARG A 69 -14.20 5.79 -12.76
C ARG A 69 -12.91 5.12 -13.17
N GLU A 70 -11.87 5.92 -13.38
CA GLU A 70 -10.54 5.46 -13.78
C GLU A 70 -9.85 4.74 -12.61
N LEU A 71 -9.27 3.58 -12.89
CA LEU A 71 -8.32 2.92 -12.01
C LEU A 71 -6.90 3.35 -12.41
N LYS A 72 -6.10 3.77 -11.43
CA LYS A 72 -4.75 4.29 -11.64
C LYS A 72 -3.69 3.27 -11.24
N ASP A 73 -2.46 3.50 -11.71
CA ASP A 73 -1.27 2.76 -11.27
C ASP A 73 -1.48 1.24 -11.24
N LEU A 74 -2.02 0.69 -12.32
CA LEU A 74 -2.20 -0.75 -12.45
C LEU A 74 -0.83 -1.43 -12.45
N ARG A 75 -0.70 -2.48 -11.65
CA ARG A 75 0.52 -3.28 -11.55
C ARG A 75 0.20 -4.75 -11.61
N LEU A 76 0.91 -5.47 -12.47
CA LEU A 76 0.85 -6.92 -12.52
C LEU A 76 2.05 -7.50 -11.78
N VAL A 77 1.81 -8.49 -10.93
CA VAL A 77 2.85 -9.31 -10.32
C VAL A 77 2.68 -10.74 -10.83
N VAL A 78 3.70 -11.26 -11.51
CA VAL A 78 3.69 -12.60 -12.11
C VAL A 78 5.11 -13.16 -12.13
N ARG A 79 5.27 -14.41 -11.69
CA ARG A 79 6.57 -15.10 -11.56
C ARG A 79 7.63 -14.25 -10.84
N ASP A 80 7.30 -13.74 -9.66
CA ASP A 80 8.16 -12.87 -8.83
C ASP A 80 8.68 -11.60 -9.51
N ARG A 81 7.98 -11.12 -10.54
CA ARG A 81 8.30 -9.87 -11.23
C ARG A 81 7.10 -8.94 -11.23
N ILE A 82 7.35 -7.64 -11.07
CA ILE A 82 6.34 -6.59 -11.08
C ILE A 82 6.43 -5.75 -12.35
N TYR A 83 5.27 -5.45 -12.93
CA TYR A 83 5.10 -4.70 -14.18
C TYR A 83 4.13 -3.55 -13.96
N THR A 84 4.45 -2.36 -14.45
CA THR A 84 3.54 -1.20 -14.42
C THR A 84 2.77 -1.15 -15.73
N LEU A 85 1.44 -1.19 -15.64
CA LEU A 85 0.52 -1.22 -16.79
C LEU A 85 -0.09 0.15 -17.11
N GLY A 86 0.11 1.14 -16.23
CA GLY A 86 -0.46 2.48 -16.37
C GLY A 86 -1.86 2.58 -15.80
N ASN A 87 -2.73 3.37 -16.43
CA ASN A 87 -4.10 3.59 -15.96
C ASN A 87 -5.12 2.87 -16.84
N LEU A 88 -6.25 2.53 -16.24
CA LEU A 88 -7.38 1.88 -16.90
C LEU A 88 -8.61 2.79 -16.85
N PRO A 89 -9.04 3.36 -18.00
CA PRO A 89 -10.21 4.22 -18.07
C PRO A 89 -11.50 3.53 -17.58
N PRO A 90 -12.54 4.31 -17.23
CA PRO A 90 -13.85 3.79 -16.86
C PRO A 90 -14.43 2.87 -17.95
N LYS A 91 -15.10 1.77 -17.55
CA LYS A 91 -15.84 0.87 -18.45
C LYS A 91 -15.07 0.40 -19.68
N LYS A 92 -13.75 0.24 -19.56
CA LYS A 92 -12.87 -0.06 -20.69
C LYS A 92 -12.16 -1.38 -20.53
N VAL A 93 -12.08 -2.11 -21.64
CA VAL A 93 -11.18 -3.26 -21.82
C VAL A 93 -9.87 -2.77 -22.46
N SER A 94 -8.75 -3.11 -21.83
CA SER A 94 -7.40 -2.86 -22.34
C SER A 94 -6.66 -4.18 -22.48
N SER A 95 -6.06 -4.40 -23.66
CA SER A 95 -5.16 -5.54 -23.90
C SER A 95 -3.74 -5.05 -24.10
N LEU A 96 -2.82 -5.60 -23.33
CA LEU A 96 -1.42 -5.21 -23.26
C LEU A 96 -0.55 -6.44 -23.54
N VAL A 97 0.55 -6.23 -24.26
CA VAL A 97 1.61 -7.23 -24.41
C VAL A 97 2.82 -6.71 -23.66
N LEU A 98 3.30 -7.49 -22.69
CA LEU A 98 4.41 -7.13 -21.83
C LEU A 98 5.55 -8.09 -22.09
N GLU A 99 6.75 -7.59 -22.35
CA GLU A 99 7.93 -8.44 -22.34
C GLU A 99 8.16 -9.00 -20.93
N GLN A 100 8.72 -10.20 -20.80
CA GLN A 100 9.03 -10.83 -19.50
C GLN A 100 10.27 -10.20 -18.82
N THR A 101 10.35 -8.87 -18.82
CA THR A 101 11.49 -8.06 -18.34
C THR A 101 11.17 -7.22 -17.11
N GLY A 102 10.07 -7.51 -16.41
CA GLY A 102 9.63 -6.77 -15.23
C GLY A 102 10.69 -6.69 -14.11
N ALA A 103 10.53 -5.74 -13.20
CA ALA A 103 11.45 -5.62 -12.07
C ALA A 103 11.29 -6.81 -11.12
N LEU A 104 12.38 -7.27 -10.50
CA LEU A 104 12.29 -8.33 -9.48
C LEU A 104 11.49 -7.82 -8.29
N LEU A 105 10.47 -8.57 -7.90
CA LEU A 105 9.58 -8.20 -6.80
C LEU A 105 10.35 -8.01 -5.50
N SER A 106 11.30 -8.89 -5.23
CA SER A 106 12.15 -8.86 -4.03
C SER A 106 13.00 -7.59 -3.93
N GLU A 107 13.54 -7.11 -5.06
CA GLU A 107 14.30 -5.85 -5.12
C GLU A 107 13.40 -4.66 -4.86
N VAL A 108 12.21 -4.62 -5.48
CA VAL A 108 11.23 -3.55 -5.28
C VAL A 108 10.75 -3.53 -3.83
N VAL A 109 10.47 -4.69 -3.24
CA VAL A 109 10.09 -4.80 -1.83
C VAL A 109 11.23 -4.33 -0.94
N GLN A 110 12.47 -4.76 -1.19
CA GLN A 110 13.62 -4.37 -0.38
C GLN A 110 13.88 -2.86 -0.44
N GLN A 111 13.85 -2.24 -1.61
CA GLN A 111 14.05 -0.79 -1.79
C GLN A 111 13.03 0.04 -0.99
N ASN A 112 11.81 -0.46 -0.86
CA ASN A 112 10.75 0.24 -0.13
C ASN A 112 10.65 -0.17 1.35
N SER A 113 11.16 -1.35 1.73
CA SER A 113 11.11 -1.89 3.11
C SER A 113 11.77 -1.00 4.16
N GLY A 114 12.85 -0.30 3.80
CA GLY A 114 13.56 0.61 4.70
C GLY A 114 12.68 1.77 5.17
N GLN A 115 11.79 2.28 4.32
CA GLN A 115 10.84 3.35 4.69
C GLN A 115 9.81 2.86 5.72
N PHE A 116 9.38 1.60 5.62
CA PHE A 116 8.45 1.01 6.57
C PHE A 116 9.06 0.85 7.95
N MET A 117 10.30 0.36 8.02
CA MET A 117 11.01 0.21 9.30
C MET A 117 11.27 1.56 9.96
N THR A 118 11.71 2.57 9.20
CA THR A 118 11.93 3.92 9.72
C THR A 118 10.64 4.55 10.24
N ALA A 119 9.52 4.39 9.52
CA ALA A 119 8.24 4.90 9.97
C ALA A 119 7.65 4.13 11.18
N ALA A 120 7.90 2.83 11.29
CA ALA A 120 7.51 2.04 12.45
C ALA A 120 8.30 2.46 13.70
N GLN A 121 9.62 2.65 13.57
CA GLN A 121 10.49 3.14 14.65
C GLN A 121 10.14 4.58 15.04
N SER A 122 9.86 5.46 14.08
CA SER A 122 9.53 6.85 14.37
C SER A 122 8.20 7.02 15.11
N ARG A 123 7.22 6.13 14.89
CA ARG A 123 5.97 6.07 15.68
C ARG A 123 6.20 5.69 17.14
N GLN A 124 7.30 5.03 17.47
CA GLN A 124 7.68 4.76 18.87
C GLN A 124 8.21 6.03 19.57
N HIS A 125 8.54 7.08 18.81
CA HIS A 125 9.03 8.37 19.30
C HIS A 125 8.03 9.50 18.99
N ALA A 126 6.79 9.33 19.46
CA ALA A 126 5.60 10.15 19.14
C ALA A 126 5.66 11.65 19.53
N PHE A 127 6.78 12.14 20.06
CA PHE A 127 6.96 13.54 20.42
C PHE A 127 8.05 14.21 19.55
N GLY A 128 7.74 15.37 18.96
CA GLY A 128 8.76 16.36 18.58
C GLY A 128 9.20 16.48 17.11
N ASP A 129 8.66 15.75 16.14
CA ASP A 129 8.79 16.01 14.68
C ASP A 129 7.77 15.11 13.96
N ASN A 130 7.13 15.55 12.88
CA ASN A 130 6.07 14.77 12.21
C ASN A 130 6.22 14.73 10.68
N ALA A 131 7.13 15.51 10.08
CA ALA A 131 7.21 15.65 8.63
C ALA A 131 8.00 14.53 7.96
N SER A 132 9.04 14.03 8.63
CA SER A 132 9.93 12.95 8.15
C SER A 132 9.38 11.53 8.42
N ARG A 133 8.20 11.43 9.06
CA ARG A 133 7.73 10.21 9.74
C ARG A 133 6.52 9.54 9.07
N LEU A 134 6.04 10.07 7.95
CA LEU A 134 4.83 9.60 7.29
C LEU A 134 5.14 8.54 6.24
N LEU A 135 4.65 7.32 6.44
CA LEU A 135 4.45 6.39 5.33
C LEU A 135 3.32 6.93 4.47
N GLU A 136 3.64 7.50 3.32
CA GLU A 136 2.62 7.79 2.33
C GLU A 136 1.98 6.48 1.87
N LEU A 137 0.67 6.38 2.02
CA LEU A 137 -0.14 5.27 1.49
C LEU A 137 -0.34 5.47 -0.01
N ASN A 138 0.75 5.43 -0.76
CA ASN A 138 0.74 5.49 -2.22
C ASN A 138 0.67 4.06 -2.82
N PRO A 139 0.35 3.93 -4.12
CA PRO A 139 0.18 2.63 -4.77
C PRO A 139 1.42 1.75 -4.71
N ALA A 140 2.62 2.34 -4.77
CA ALA A 140 3.88 1.61 -4.71
C ALA A 140 4.08 0.97 -3.35
N ASN A 141 3.88 1.74 -2.28
CA ASN A 141 4.02 1.28 -0.91
C ASN A 141 2.98 0.19 -0.59
N LEU A 142 1.73 0.36 -1.00
CA LEU A 142 0.68 -0.64 -0.76
C LEU A 142 0.88 -1.92 -1.60
N ALA A 143 1.42 -1.80 -2.81
CA ALA A 143 1.83 -2.97 -3.60
C ALA A 143 2.92 -3.77 -2.86
N VAL A 144 3.92 -3.09 -2.30
CA VAL A 144 5.01 -3.72 -1.53
C VAL A 144 4.50 -4.41 -0.26
N VAL A 145 3.62 -3.76 0.50
CA VAL A 145 3.04 -4.35 1.72
C VAL A 145 2.30 -5.66 1.41
N SER A 146 1.69 -5.77 0.22
CA SER A 146 0.99 -6.99 -0.21
C SER A 146 1.93 -8.19 -0.44
N PHE A 147 3.24 -7.97 -0.49
CA PHE A 147 4.27 -9.00 -0.71
C PHE A 147 5.45 -8.88 0.25
N ILE A 148 5.19 -8.43 1.48
CA ILE A 148 6.24 -8.15 2.48
C ILE A 148 7.12 -9.38 2.77
N SER A 149 6.60 -10.59 2.59
CA SER A 149 7.32 -11.86 2.75
C SER A 149 8.47 -12.04 1.73
N ARG A 150 8.40 -11.37 0.58
CA ARG A 150 9.40 -11.46 -0.51
C ARG A 150 10.65 -10.60 -0.26
N THR A 151 10.80 -10.05 0.94
CA THR A 151 11.99 -9.27 1.32
C THR A 151 13.21 -10.18 1.40
N LEU A 152 14.30 -9.84 0.70
CA LEU A 152 15.54 -10.64 0.64
C LEU A 152 16.21 -10.90 2.00
N ASN A 153 15.90 -10.09 3.02
CA ASN A 153 16.46 -10.18 4.37
C ASN A 153 15.46 -10.70 5.42
N ALA A 154 14.42 -11.43 5.01
CA ALA A 154 13.60 -12.20 5.93
C ALA A 154 14.41 -13.39 6.50
N GLY A 155 15.40 -13.10 7.36
CA GLY A 155 16.03 -14.11 8.19
C GLY A 155 14.98 -14.85 9.03
N PRO A 156 15.35 -15.90 9.78
CA PRO A 156 14.43 -16.80 10.49
C PRO A 156 13.56 -16.14 11.57
N ASN A 157 13.60 -14.81 11.72
CA ASN A 157 12.82 -14.04 12.66
C ASN A 157 12.20 -12.79 12.01
N PRO A 158 11.11 -12.92 11.23
CA PRO A 158 10.27 -11.79 10.81
C PRO A 158 9.43 -11.24 11.99
N ARG A 159 10.01 -11.12 13.19
CA ARG A 159 9.32 -10.79 14.47
C ARG A 159 8.78 -9.35 14.56
N GLY A 160 8.91 -8.54 13.52
CA GLY A 160 8.51 -7.14 13.53
C GLY A 160 7.18 -6.83 12.83
N PHE A 161 6.69 -7.72 11.96
CA PHE A 161 5.53 -7.42 11.12
C PHE A 161 4.43 -8.47 11.31
N VAL A 162 3.39 -8.09 12.05
CA VAL A 162 2.17 -8.89 12.14
C VAL A 162 1.36 -8.63 10.87
N CYS A 163 1.39 -9.58 9.95
CA CYS A 163 0.63 -9.49 8.71
C CYS A 163 -0.79 -10.06 8.94
N PRO A 164 -1.86 -9.26 8.90
CA PRO A 164 -3.21 -9.79 8.99
C PRO A 164 -3.53 -10.69 7.79
N SER A 165 -4.43 -11.65 8.01
CA SER A 165 -4.92 -12.52 6.93
C SER A 165 -5.46 -11.70 5.77
N GLY A 166 -5.16 -12.12 4.55
CA GLY A 166 -5.58 -11.43 3.32
C GLY A 166 -4.74 -10.19 2.96
N LEU A 167 -3.78 -9.77 3.79
CA LEU A 167 -2.84 -8.69 3.40
C LEU A 167 -1.74 -9.23 2.51
N GLU A 168 -1.15 -10.36 2.91
CA GLU A 168 -0.07 -11.05 2.21
C GLU A 168 -0.61 -11.87 1.04
N LEU A 169 -0.03 -11.69 -0.15
CA LEU A 169 -0.42 -12.37 -1.39
C LEU A 169 0.72 -13.22 -1.98
N GLY A 170 1.80 -13.44 -1.24
CA GLY A 170 2.91 -14.29 -1.65
C GLY A 170 2.46 -15.71 -1.97
N ALA A 171 1.58 -16.28 -1.14
CA ALA A 171 1.04 -17.62 -1.37
C ALA A 171 0.31 -17.76 -2.73
N VAL A 172 -0.34 -16.69 -3.22
CA VAL A 172 -0.98 -16.68 -4.55
C VAL A 172 0.06 -16.90 -5.65
N LEU A 173 1.22 -16.24 -5.52
CA LEU A 173 2.32 -16.39 -6.46
C LEU A 173 2.97 -17.79 -6.36
N ASP A 174 3.07 -18.35 -5.15
CA ASP A 174 3.62 -19.69 -4.94
C ASP A 174 2.73 -20.78 -5.58
N HIS A 175 1.41 -20.54 -5.64
CA HIS A 175 0.48 -21.39 -6.37
C HIS A 175 0.57 -21.26 -7.90
N GLY A 176 1.38 -20.32 -8.40
CA GLY A 176 1.60 -20.09 -9.84
C GLY A 176 0.58 -19.13 -10.47
N ASP A 177 -0.26 -18.48 -9.66
CA ASP A 177 -1.17 -17.44 -10.15
C ASP A 177 -0.45 -16.09 -10.24
N ALA A 178 -1.06 -15.17 -10.97
CA ALA A 178 -0.65 -13.77 -11.00
C ALA A 178 -1.51 -12.93 -10.05
N VAL A 179 -1.02 -11.75 -9.68
CA VAL A 179 -1.78 -10.76 -8.91
C VAL A 179 -1.82 -9.45 -9.68
N LEU A 180 -3.02 -8.96 -9.95
CA LEU A 180 -3.24 -7.63 -10.51
C LEU A 180 -3.66 -6.67 -9.41
N LEU A 181 -2.93 -5.56 -9.29
CA LEU A 181 -3.17 -4.48 -8.35
C LEU A 181 -3.69 -3.26 -9.10
N ALA A 182 -4.70 -2.58 -8.56
CA ALA A 182 -5.26 -1.37 -9.16
C ALA A 182 -5.59 -0.33 -8.07
N TRP A 183 -5.15 0.90 -8.28
CA TRP A 183 -5.41 2.01 -7.35
C TRP A 183 -6.73 2.72 -7.70
N ASP A 184 -7.62 2.82 -6.71
CA ASP A 184 -8.87 3.58 -6.79
C ASP A 184 -8.77 4.80 -5.85
N PRO A 185 -8.25 5.95 -6.35
CA PRO A 185 -8.03 7.14 -5.53
C PRO A 185 -9.36 7.80 -5.13
N GLY A 186 -9.43 8.35 -3.92
CA GLY A 186 -10.62 9.04 -3.43
C GLY A 186 -11.77 8.12 -3.02
N HIS A 187 -11.59 6.80 -3.11
CA HIS A 187 -12.64 5.82 -2.84
C HIS A 187 -12.23 4.80 -1.76
N ALA A 188 -13.21 4.32 -1.00
CA ALA A 188 -13.09 3.25 -0.03
C ALA A 188 -14.34 2.37 -0.08
N PRO A 189 -14.24 1.04 0.09
CA PRO A 189 -15.41 0.19 0.27
C PRO A 189 -16.22 0.65 1.48
N GLY A 190 -17.50 1.00 1.26
CA GLY A 190 -18.40 1.50 2.30
C GLY A 190 -18.72 2.99 2.17
N ASN A 191 -20.02 3.32 2.20
CA ASN A 191 -20.50 4.68 1.99
C ASN A 191 -20.31 5.60 3.22
N SER A 192 -20.11 5.02 4.41
CA SER A 192 -20.08 5.75 5.68
C SER A 192 -18.66 5.95 6.20
N SER A 193 -18.38 7.14 6.73
CA SER A 193 -17.17 7.36 7.52
C SER A 193 -17.23 6.50 8.78
N MET A 194 -16.20 5.71 9.06
CA MET A 194 -16.07 4.98 10.31
C MET A 194 -15.59 5.86 11.48
N ASN A 195 -15.20 7.11 11.17
CA ASN A 195 -14.77 8.05 12.20
C ASN A 195 -15.95 8.41 13.09
N ARG A 196 -15.81 8.19 14.39
CA ARG A 196 -16.78 8.62 15.41
C ARG A 196 -16.69 10.12 15.75
N PHE A 197 -15.78 10.85 15.09
CA PHE A 197 -15.52 12.27 15.27
C PHE A 197 -15.30 12.96 13.92
N LYS A 198 -15.54 14.29 13.88
CA LYS A 198 -15.35 15.09 12.67
C LYS A 198 -13.87 15.31 12.40
N THR A 199 -13.37 14.80 11.28
CA THR A 199 -11.98 14.99 10.86
C THR A 199 -11.83 16.23 9.99
N VAL A 200 -10.84 17.08 10.29
CA VAL A 200 -10.50 18.27 9.48
C VAL A 200 -9.89 17.86 8.13
N ARG A 201 -9.15 16.75 8.10
CA ARG A 201 -8.54 16.17 6.91
C ARG A 201 -8.87 14.69 6.86
N SER A 202 -9.38 14.21 5.75
CA SER A 202 -9.64 12.79 5.50
C SER A 202 -9.24 12.45 4.08
N ARG A 203 -8.64 11.27 3.91
CA ARG A 203 -8.32 10.71 2.61
C ARG A 203 -8.89 9.29 2.57
N ARG A 204 -9.45 8.92 1.42
CA ARG A 204 -9.98 7.58 1.16
C ARG A 204 -9.32 7.12 -0.12
N ASP A 205 -8.58 6.05 -0.07
CA ASP A 205 -8.05 5.44 -1.27
C ASP A 205 -8.06 3.92 -1.07
N THR A 206 -8.14 3.18 -2.17
CA THR A 206 -8.20 1.72 -2.14
C THR A 206 -7.20 1.12 -3.10
N LEU A 207 -6.43 0.16 -2.62
CA LEU A 207 -5.71 -0.76 -3.49
C LEU A 207 -6.57 -2.01 -3.67
N LEU A 208 -7.13 -2.18 -4.85
CA LEU A 208 -7.85 -3.39 -5.23
C LEU A 208 -6.84 -4.45 -5.68
N ARG A 209 -7.09 -5.72 -5.31
CA ARG A 209 -6.11 -6.81 -5.44
C ARG A 209 -6.81 -8.05 -5.97
N LEU A 210 -6.48 -8.46 -7.19
CA LEU A 210 -7.12 -9.57 -7.87
C LEU A 210 -6.11 -10.69 -8.12
N ALA A 211 -6.37 -11.88 -7.60
CA ALA A 211 -5.68 -13.09 -8.02
C ALA A 211 -6.19 -13.51 -9.40
N VAL A 212 -5.28 -13.78 -10.33
CA VAL A 212 -5.58 -14.10 -11.73
C VAL A 212 -4.85 -15.40 -12.09
N PRO A 213 -5.59 -16.49 -12.34
CA PRO A 213 -5.00 -17.71 -12.85
C PRO A 213 -4.26 -17.46 -14.17
N ILE A 214 -3.04 -17.96 -14.28
CA ILE A 214 -2.27 -17.85 -15.52
C ILE A 214 -2.82 -18.88 -16.51
N GLY A 215 -3.37 -18.39 -17.61
CA GLY A 215 -3.87 -19.25 -18.69
C GLY A 215 -2.75 -20.07 -19.33
N ARG A 216 -3.12 -21.13 -20.06
CA ARG A 216 -2.15 -21.91 -20.84
C ARG A 216 -1.82 -21.17 -22.15
N SER A 217 -0.55 -21.19 -22.57
CA SER A 217 -0.21 -20.74 -23.92
C SER A 217 -0.94 -21.63 -24.93
N LYS A 218 -1.50 -21.05 -26.00
CA LYS A 218 -1.91 -21.86 -27.15
C LYS A 218 -0.65 -22.57 -27.68
N PRO A 219 -0.70 -23.89 -27.93
CA PRO A 219 0.42 -24.62 -28.52
C PRO A 219 0.72 -24.14 -29.94
#